data_AF-A0A382PI11-F1
#
_entry.id   AF-A0A382PI11-F1
#
_cell.length_a   1.000
_cell.length_b   1.000
_cell.length_c   1.000
_cell.angle_alpha   90.00
_cell.angle_beta   90.00
_cell.angle_gamma   90.00
#
_symmetry.space_group_name_H-M   'P 1'
#
loop_
_entity.id
_entity.type
_entity.pdbx_description
1 polymer ?
#
loop_
_entity_poly.entity_id
_entity_poly.type
_entity_poly.pdbx_seq_one_letter_code
_entity_poly.pdbx_strand_id
1 'polypeptide(L)'
;MGYCFSGGGSAGGVSSSPNPWRQPGESLQYADLGNGGEILKELAKILHEWPRGNSANQSEKDRHLRFIMAVAGYPEVDVATRPFDWPLHERSLDAIRISKILDDIVGMHKFTSLRSSLLNRDLRYRMSALENKSEMRRAHRECLLLLFARTRQLDDVPLNQSYYRSEEEGLLTQLHGKDNNRRGDCWPDLDELEKYEESLGEEPSNPDMREIGETTGRKGPDWKKACEANNEWKNWKDRGELFSLSNLKVEEVGLQFHY
;
A
#
# COMPACT_ATOMS: atom_id res chain seq x y z
N MET A 1 21.98 30.21 -0.48
CA MET A 1 20.65 30.78 -0.71
C MET A 1 19.64 29.80 -0.16
N GLY A 2 18.94 30.18 0.91
CA GLY A 2 17.96 29.32 1.57
C GLY A 2 16.60 29.42 0.89
N TYR A 3 15.86 28.31 0.88
CA TYR A 3 14.44 28.31 0.54
C TYR A 3 13.66 27.88 1.79
N CYS A 4 12.95 28.85 2.35
CA CYS A 4 11.88 28.63 3.31
C CYS A 4 10.61 28.32 2.50
N PHE A 5 9.96 27.18 2.77
CA PHE A 5 8.57 26.99 2.34
C PHE A 5 7.66 27.52 3.45
N SER A 6 7.16 28.73 3.26
CA SER A 6 5.98 29.27 3.94
C SER A 6 4.88 29.42 2.92
N GLY A 7 3.78 28.68 3.09
CA GLY A 7 2.61 28.77 2.22
C GLY A 7 1.53 27.78 2.63
N GLY A 8 0.55 28.26 3.39
CA GLY A 8 -0.69 27.53 3.63
C GLY A 8 -1.52 27.43 2.35
N GLY A 9 -2.03 26.24 2.06
CA GLY A 9 -2.88 25.95 0.92
C GLY A 9 -3.78 24.76 1.23
N SER A 10 -5.08 24.96 0.99
CA SER A 10 -6.19 24.05 1.29
C SER A 10 -5.99 22.63 0.77
N ALA A 11 -6.25 21.64 1.63
CA ALA A 11 -6.27 20.22 1.31
C ALA A 11 -7.39 19.89 0.32
N GLY A 12 -7.03 19.49 -0.89
CA GLY A 12 -7.96 19.00 -1.89
C GLY A 12 -7.26 18.08 -2.88
N GLY A 13 -7.55 16.78 -2.79
CA GLY A 13 -7.12 15.76 -3.74
C GLY A 13 -5.72 15.18 -3.49
N VAL A 14 -5.58 13.88 -3.75
CA VAL A 14 -4.29 13.22 -3.90
C VAL A 14 -3.56 13.93 -5.05
N SER A 15 -2.66 14.85 -4.72
CA SER A 15 -1.87 15.56 -5.73
C SER A 15 -0.94 14.53 -6.36
N SER A 16 -1.10 14.28 -7.66
CA SER A 16 -0.03 13.70 -8.48
C SER A 16 1.29 14.40 -8.16
N SER A 17 2.42 13.69 -8.29
CA SER A 17 3.75 14.31 -8.18
C SER A 17 3.78 15.67 -8.93
N PRO A 18 4.22 16.77 -8.29
CA PRO A 18 4.23 18.09 -8.92
C PRO A 18 4.96 17.99 -10.25
N ASN A 19 4.36 18.47 -11.34
CA ASN A 19 5.00 18.40 -12.65
C ASN A 19 6.19 19.36 -12.69
N PRO A 20 7.45 18.89 -12.65
CA PRO A 20 8.61 19.79 -12.60
C PRO A 20 8.84 20.51 -13.94
N TRP A 21 8.12 20.10 -14.99
CA TRP A 21 8.19 20.65 -16.34
C TRP A 21 7.07 21.67 -16.64
N ARG A 22 6.21 21.96 -15.66
CA ARG A 22 5.12 22.93 -15.76
C ARG A 22 5.10 23.88 -14.57
N GLN A 23 4.11 24.77 -14.52
CA GLN A 23 4.02 25.74 -13.44
C GLN A 23 3.87 25.04 -12.07
N PRO A 24 4.48 25.58 -11.01
CA PRO A 24 4.33 25.04 -9.65
C PRO A 24 2.85 24.88 -9.29
N GLY A 25 2.44 23.66 -8.95
CA GLY A 25 1.05 23.33 -8.62
C GLY A 25 0.21 22.77 -9.78
N GLU A 26 0.73 22.72 -11.02
CA GLU A 26 0.08 21.95 -12.08
C GLU A 26 0.33 20.45 -11.88
N SER A 27 -0.74 19.73 -11.56
CA SER A 27 -0.77 18.27 -11.57
C SER A 27 -0.56 17.74 -12.98
N LEU A 28 0.11 16.59 -13.11
CA LEU A 28 0.07 15.85 -14.38
C LEU A 28 -1.39 15.52 -14.68
N GLN A 29 -1.81 15.61 -15.95
CA GLN A 29 -3.15 15.15 -16.33
C GLN A 29 -3.31 13.72 -15.82
N TYR A 30 -4.40 13.48 -15.07
CA TYR A 30 -4.70 12.16 -14.51
C TYR A 30 -4.50 11.12 -15.62
N ALA A 31 -3.57 10.19 -15.38
CA ALA A 31 -3.58 8.97 -16.15
C ALA A 31 -4.96 8.36 -15.96
N ASP A 32 -5.55 7.86 -17.04
CA ASP A 32 -6.73 7.00 -16.95
C ASP A 32 -6.39 5.91 -15.92
N LEU A 33 -7.01 5.99 -14.72
CA LEU A 33 -6.67 5.16 -13.56
C LEU A 33 -6.86 3.66 -13.86
N GLY A 34 -7.47 3.36 -15.01
CA GLY A 34 -7.75 2.03 -15.47
C GLY A 34 -8.89 1.41 -14.68
N ASN A 35 -9.22 0.19 -15.06
CA ASN A 35 -10.17 -0.64 -14.35
C ASN A 35 -9.43 -1.45 -13.26
N GLY A 36 -9.99 -1.51 -12.06
CA GLY A 36 -9.44 -2.27 -10.92
C GLY A 36 -9.22 -3.75 -11.25
N GLY A 37 -10.12 -4.35 -12.00
CA GLY A 37 -10.00 -5.72 -12.51
C GLY A 37 -8.83 -5.88 -13.49
N GLU A 38 -8.60 -4.93 -14.40
CA GLU A 38 -7.46 -4.98 -15.33
C GLU A 38 -6.13 -4.88 -14.58
N ILE A 39 -6.04 -4.04 -13.54
CA ILE A 39 -4.87 -3.97 -12.66
C ILE A 39 -4.53 -5.34 -12.06
N LEU A 40 -5.55 -6.05 -11.56
CA LEU A 40 -5.39 -7.38 -10.98
C LEU A 40 -4.98 -8.43 -12.04
N LYS A 41 -5.53 -8.35 -13.26
CA LYS A 41 -5.15 -9.23 -14.38
C LYS A 41 -3.70 -9.01 -14.79
N GLU A 42 -3.25 -7.76 -14.87
CA GLU A 42 -1.85 -7.43 -15.21
C GLU A 42 -0.88 -7.91 -14.14
N LEU A 43 -1.20 -7.71 -12.86
CA LEU A 43 -0.40 -8.27 -11.76
C LEU A 43 -0.35 -9.81 -11.83
N ALA A 44 -1.48 -10.46 -12.13
CA ALA A 44 -1.54 -11.91 -12.31
C ALA A 44 -0.68 -12.37 -13.50
N LYS A 45 -0.70 -11.64 -14.63
CA LYS A 45 0.14 -11.91 -15.80
C LYS A 45 1.63 -11.86 -15.44
N ILE A 46 2.08 -10.81 -14.74
CA ILE A 46 3.47 -10.68 -14.27
C ILE A 46 3.89 -11.87 -13.41
N LEU A 47 3.03 -12.31 -12.50
CA LEU A 47 3.32 -13.45 -11.60
C LEU A 47 3.30 -14.80 -12.31
N HIS A 48 2.46 -14.94 -13.34
CA HIS A 48 2.36 -16.13 -14.17
C HIS A 48 3.61 -16.30 -15.04
N GLU A 49 4.08 -15.20 -15.62
CA GLU A 49 5.21 -15.15 -16.55
C GLU A 49 6.59 -15.16 -15.87
N TRP A 50 6.64 -15.37 -14.56
CA TRP A 50 7.88 -15.33 -13.79
C TRP A 50 8.92 -16.35 -14.34
N PRO A 51 10.12 -15.91 -14.76
CA PRO A 51 11.07 -16.76 -15.52
C PRO A 51 11.47 -18.07 -14.82
N ARG A 52 11.58 -18.05 -13.48
CA ARG A 52 12.01 -19.19 -12.66
C ARG A 52 10.85 -20.05 -12.17
N GLY A 53 9.82 -20.20 -13.00
CA GLY A 53 8.67 -21.06 -12.76
C GLY A 53 7.57 -20.42 -11.91
N ASN A 54 6.44 -21.12 -11.82
CA ASN A 54 5.20 -20.61 -11.24
C ASN A 54 5.38 -20.18 -9.77
N SER A 55 4.89 -18.98 -9.46
CA SER A 55 4.90 -18.38 -8.11
C SER A 55 4.17 -19.26 -7.08
N ALA A 56 3.07 -19.92 -7.47
CA ALA A 56 2.34 -20.86 -6.61
C ALA A 56 3.20 -22.02 -6.08
N ASN A 57 4.27 -22.41 -6.77
CA ASN A 57 5.13 -23.53 -6.38
C ASN A 57 6.27 -23.11 -5.45
N GLN A 58 6.40 -21.82 -5.14
CA GLN A 58 7.48 -21.29 -4.31
C GLN A 58 7.13 -21.29 -2.81
N SER A 59 8.12 -20.99 -1.98
CA SER A 59 7.91 -20.80 -0.54
C SER A 59 6.97 -19.61 -0.26
N GLU A 60 6.33 -19.57 0.90
CA GLU A 60 5.49 -18.43 1.28
C GLU A 60 6.25 -17.09 1.25
N LYS A 61 7.52 -17.09 1.68
CA LYS A 61 8.39 -15.91 1.64
C LYS A 61 8.64 -15.45 0.21
N ASP A 62 8.92 -16.39 -0.69
CA ASP A 62 9.17 -16.06 -2.11
C ASP A 62 7.88 -15.60 -2.80
N ARG A 63 6.73 -16.20 -2.48
CA ARG A 63 5.43 -15.75 -3.00
C ARG A 63 5.13 -14.31 -2.61
N HIS A 64 5.31 -13.99 -1.32
CA HIS A 64 5.19 -12.62 -0.82
C HIS A 64 6.17 -11.69 -1.52
N LEU A 65 7.44 -12.07 -1.63
CA LEU A 65 8.47 -11.27 -2.31
C LEU A 65 8.09 -11.00 -3.78
N ARG A 66 7.70 -12.03 -4.52
CA ARG A 66 7.30 -11.88 -5.94
C ARG A 66 6.11 -10.94 -6.10
N PHE A 67 5.12 -11.03 -5.21
CA PHE A 67 4.01 -10.09 -5.14
C PHE A 67 4.49 -8.65 -4.92
N ILE A 68 5.32 -8.42 -3.89
CA ILE A 68 5.85 -7.10 -3.57
C ILE A 68 6.72 -6.54 -4.71
N MET A 69 7.50 -7.38 -5.38
CA MET A 69 8.31 -6.98 -6.53
C MET A 69 7.45 -6.60 -7.74
N ALA A 70 6.35 -7.32 -7.98
CA ALA A 70 5.38 -6.94 -9.03
C ALA A 70 4.75 -5.58 -8.71
N VAL A 71 4.30 -5.37 -7.47
CA VAL A 71 3.76 -4.08 -6.99
C VAL A 71 4.79 -2.94 -7.12
N ALA A 72 6.06 -3.21 -6.80
CA ALA A 72 7.13 -2.23 -6.94
C ALA A 72 7.45 -1.88 -8.41
N GLY A 73 6.98 -2.67 -9.38
CA GLY A 73 7.38 -2.57 -10.78
C GLY A 73 8.81 -3.06 -11.03
N TYR A 74 9.28 -4.00 -10.19
CA TYR A 74 10.61 -4.59 -10.29
C TYR A 74 10.62 -6.14 -10.28
N PRO A 75 9.70 -6.84 -10.98
CA PRO A 75 9.71 -8.30 -11.07
C PRO A 75 10.94 -8.82 -11.83
N GLU A 76 11.14 -10.14 -11.87
CA GLU A 76 12.09 -10.73 -12.84
C GLU A 76 11.42 -10.74 -14.21
N VAL A 77 12.05 -10.12 -15.21
CA VAL A 77 11.53 -10.09 -16.58
C VAL A 77 12.14 -11.19 -17.44
N ASP A 78 13.39 -11.55 -17.13
CA ASP A 78 14.13 -12.72 -17.61
C ASP A 78 15.03 -13.26 -16.47
N VAL A 79 15.77 -14.34 -16.70
CA VAL A 79 16.63 -14.98 -15.70
C VAL A 79 17.65 -13.98 -15.14
N ALA A 80 17.43 -13.57 -13.88
CA ALA A 80 18.23 -12.56 -13.19
C ALA A 80 18.27 -11.18 -13.86
N THR A 81 17.27 -10.85 -14.68
CA THR A 81 17.12 -9.54 -15.33
C THR A 81 15.90 -8.83 -14.79
N ARG A 82 16.05 -7.53 -14.52
CA ARG A 82 15.01 -6.66 -13.98
C ARG A 82 14.60 -5.59 -14.99
N PRO A 83 13.49 -4.87 -14.76
CA PRO A 83 12.99 -3.88 -15.71
C PRO A 83 14.01 -2.83 -16.15
N PHE A 84 14.89 -2.37 -15.25
CA PHE A 84 15.91 -1.38 -15.60
C PHE A 84 17.15 -1.97 -16.28
N ASP A 85 17.39 -3.28 -16.15
CA ASP A 85 18.45 -3.95 -16.90
C ASP A 85 18.05 -4.10 -18.38
N TRP A 86 16.73 -4.23 -18.65
CA TRP A 86 16.20 -4.36 -20.01
C TRP A 86 14.92 -3.53 -20.22
N PRO A 87 15.04 -2.19 -20.31
CA PRO A 87 13.90 -1.27 -20.25
C PRO A 87 12.95 -1.34 -21.43
N LEU A 88 13.42 -1.80 -22.59
CA LEU A 88 12.61 -1.93 -23.81
C LEU A 88 11.93 -3.31 -23.95
N HIS A 89 12.15 -4.22 -23.00
CA HIS A 89 11.49 -5.52 -23.00
C HIS A 89 10.00 -5.34 -22.61
N GLU A 90 9.10 -6.04 -23.28
CA GLU A 90 7.63 -5.91 -23.10
C GLU A 90 7.23 -6.05 -21.62
N ARG A 91 7.76 -7.06 -20.93
CA ARG A 91 7.53 -7.28 -19.49
C ARG A 91 8.04 -6.15 -18.60
N SER A 92 9.12 -5.49 -18.98
CA SER A 92 9.62 -4.33 -18.24
C SER A 92 8.65 -3.16 -18.37
N LEU A 93 8.12 -2.93 -19.57
CA LEU A 93 7.11 -1.92 -19.84
C LEU A 93 5.82 -2.21 -19.07
N ASP A 94 5.32 -3.45 -19.09
CA ASP A 94 4.14 -3.86 -18.33
C ASP A 94 4.34 -3.66 -16.82
N ALA A 95 5.48 -4.10 -16.27
CA ALA A 95 5.79 -3.96 -14.85
C ALA A 95 5.88 -2.50 -14.39
N ILE A 96 6.51 -1.63 -15.19
CA ILE A 96 6.61 -0.20 -14.87
C ILE A 96 5.23 0.47 -15.02
N ARG A 97 4.45 0.10 -16.04
CA ARG A 97 3.10 0.63 -16.26
C ARG A 97 2.20 0.36 -15.07
N ILE A 98 2.11 -0.91 -14.63
CA ILE A 98 1.23 -1.27 -13.52
C ILE A 98 1.67 -0.63 -12.21
N SER A 99 2.98 -0.57 -11.96
CA SER A 99 3.56 0.10 -10.79
C SER A 99 3.21 1.58 -10.76
N LYS A 100 3.24 2.26 -11.92
CA LYS A 100 2.80 3.65 -12.04
C LYS A 100 1.30 3.80 -11.78
N ILE A 101 0.45 2.93 -12.34
CA ILE A 101 -1.00 2.97 -12.10
C ILE A 101 -1.29 2.83 -10.59
N LEU A 102 -0.62 1.89 -9.91
CA LEU A 102 -0.73 1.72 -8.45
C LEU A 102 -0.26 2.96 -7.66
N ASP A 103 0.57 3.82 -8.26
CA ASP A 103 1.02 5.06 -7.65
C ASP A 103 -0.04 6.18 -7.73
N ASP A 104 -0.94 6.11 -8.73
CA ASP A 104 -2.03 7.08 -8.93
C ASP A 104 -3.29 6.76 -8.10
N ILE A 105 -3.36 5.57 -7.48
CA ILE A 105 -4.48 5.13 -6.63
C ILE A 105 -4.19 5.52 -5.17
N VAL A 106 -5.18 6.07 -4.47
CA VAL A 106 -5.08 6.31 -3.02
C VAL A 106 -4.82 5.01 -2.25
N GLY A 107 -3.87 5.07 -1.32
CA GLY A 107 -3.47 3.95 -0.49
C GLY A 107 -4.23 3.87 0.83
N MET A 108 -3.58 3.42 1.90
CA MET A 108 -4.19 3.35 3.23
C MET A 108 -4.45 4.75 3.80
N HIS A 109 -3.51 5.67 3.57
CA HIS A 109 -3.60 7.08 3.98
C HIS A 109 -3.94 7.94 2.78
N LYS A 110 -4.66 9.04 2.99
CA LYS A 110 -5.06 10.00 1.94
C LYS A 110 -3.87 10.59 1.18
N PHE A 111 -2.69 10.60 1.78
CA PHE A 111 -1.47 11.20 1.22
C PHE A 111 -0.46 10.15 0.73
N THR A 112 -0.81 8.86 0.77
CA THR A 112 0.06 7.79 0.25
C THR A 112 -0.61 7.14 -0.94
N SER A 113 0.19 6.74 -1.92
CA SER A 113 -0.30 5.89 -3.00
C SER A 113 -0.55 4.46 -2.51
N LEU A 114 -1.35 3.69 -3.25
CA LEU A 114 -1.57 2.27 -3.00
C LEU A 114 -0.23 1.54 -3.07
N ARG A 115 0.58 1.81 -4.11
CA ARG A 115 1.94 1.29 -4.22
C ARG A 115 2.75 1.54 -2.95
N SER A 116 2.85 2.80 -2.52
CA SER A 116 3.64 3.17 -1.34
C SER A 116 3.12 2.51 -0.07
N SER A 117 1.81 2.42 0.11
CA SER A 117 1.20 1.78 1.28
C SER A 117 1.58 0.29 1.35
N LEU A 118 1.44 -0.44 0.24
CA LEU A 118 1.81 -1.86 0.17
C LEU A 118 3.30 -2.09 0.44
N LEU A 119 4.17 -1.22 -0.10
CA LEU A 119 5.62 -1.28 0.15
C LEU A 119 5.98 -0.93 1.60
N ASN A 120 5.34 0.08 2.19
CA ASN A 120 5.53 0.44 3.59
C ASN A 120 5.14 -0.73 4.51
N ARG A 121 4.08 -1.45 4.17
CA ARG A 121 3.64 -2.61 4.95
C ARG A 121 4.64 -3.76 4.92
N ASP A 122 5.19 -4.08 3.74
CA ASP A 122 6.28 -5.06 3.59
C ASP A 122 7.53 -4.61 4.34
N LEU A 123 7.93 -3.34 4.22
CA LEU A 123 9.09 -2.79 4.91
C LEU A 123 8.94 -2.91 6.43
N ARG A 124 7.77 -2.57 6.99
CA ARG A 124 7.49 -2.75 8.41
C ARG A 124 7.60 -4.19 8.86
N TYR A 125 7.07 -5.12 8.07
CA TYR A 125 7.24 -6.54 8.35
C TYR A 125 8.74 -6.91 8.43
N ARG A 126 9.55 -6.50 7.45
CA ARG A 126 11.00 -6.78 7.43
C ARG A 126 11.78 -6.12 8.57
N MET A 127 11.35 -4.94 9.00
CA MET A 127 11.97 -4.22 10.11
C MET A 127 11.49 -4.71 11.48
N SER A 128 10.41 -5.48 11.54
CA SER A 128 9.99 -6.09 12.79
C SER A 128 11.07 -7.09 13.25
N ALA A 129 11.52 -6.96 14.50
CA ALA A 129 12.58 -7.81 15.07
C ALA A 129 12.20 -9.30 15.17
N LEU A 130 10.98 -9.64 14.77
CA LEU A 130 10.42 -10.98 14.74
C LEU A 130 10.21 -11.35 13.27
N GLU A 131 11.24 -11.87 12.59
CA GLU A 131 11.04 -12.62 11.34
C GLU A 131 10.26 -13.91 11.64
N ASN A 132 8.97 -13.76 11.96
CA ASN A 132 8.06 -14.83 12.26
C ASN A 132 7.16 -15.06 11.03
N LYS A 133 7.00 -16.33 10.67
CA LYS A 133 6.12 -16.79 9.60
C LYS A 133 4.69 -16.25 9.75
N SER A 134 4.18 -16.13 10.98
CA SER A 134 2.83 -15.60 11.23
C SER A 134 2.70 -14.13 10.84
N GLU A 135 3.69 -13.30 11.15
CA GLU A 135 3.67 -11.87 10.83
C GLU A 135 3.82 -11.62 9.33
N MET A 136 4.64 -12.42 8.64
CA MET A 136 4.72 -12.36 7.18
C MET A 136 3.38 -12.68 6.52
N ARG A 137 2.71 -13.75 6.96
CA ARG A 137 1.38 -14.12 6.45
C ARG A 137 0.37 -13.01 6.70
N ARG A 138 0.41 -12.41 7.88
CA ARG A 138 -0.43 -11.26 8.23
C ARG A 138 -0.18 -10.08 7.30
N ALA A 139 1.07 -9.66 7.14
CA ALA A 139 1.44 -8.56 6.24
C ALA A 139 1.02 -8.84 4.79
N HIS A 140 1.20 -10.07 4.31
CA HIS A 140 0.78 -10.47 2.98
C HIS A 140 -0.74 -10.34 2.79
N ARG A 141 -1.53 -10.81 3.76
CA ARG A 141 -3.00 -10.71 3.73
C ARG A 141 -3.46 -9.25 3.79
N GLU A 142 -2.88 -8.45 4.66
CA GLU A 142 -3.21 -7.02 4.79
C GLU A 142 -2.89 -6.26 3.48
N CYS A 143 -1.79 -6.59 2.81
CA CYS A 143 -1.50 -6.05 1.48
C CYS A 143 -2.53 -6.47 0.43
N LEU A 144 -2.94 -7.74 0.40
CA LEU A 144 -3.97 -8.21 -0.55
C LEU A 144 -5.34 -7.58 -0.28
N LEU A 145 -5.72 -7.43 1.00
CA LEU A 145 -6.97 -6.78 1.40
C LEU A 145 -6.99 -5.31 0.96
N LEU A 146 -5.92 -4.56 1.22
CA LEU A 146 -5.84 -3.17 0.77
C LEU A 146 -5.89 -3.07 -0.76
N LEU A 147 -5.17 -3.95 -1.48
CA LEU A 147 -5.21 -4.00 -2.93
C LEU A 147 -6.64 -4.25 -3.45
N PHE A 148 -7.33 -5.26 -2.92
CA PHE A 148 -8.70 -5.60 -3.33
C PHE A 148 -9.71 -4.52 -2.97
N ALA A 149 -9.59 -3.91 -1.80
CA ALA A 149 -10.47 -2.81 -1.41
C ALA A 149 -10.37 -1.64 -2.40
N ARG A 150 -9.14 -1.23 -2.75
CA ARG A 150 -8.93 -0.12 -3.69
C ARG A 150 -9.32 -0.45 -5.11
N THR A 151 -9.05 -1.66 -5.61
CA THR A 151 -9.46 -2.04 -6.97
C THR A 151 -10.96 -2.26 -7.08
N ARG A 152 -11.65 -2.76 -6.04
CA ARG A 152 -13.12 -2.80 -6.00
C ARG A 152 -13.71 -1.39 -6.02
N GLN A 153 -13.16 -0.45 -5.26
CA GLN A 153 -13.61 0.94 -5.25
C GLN A 153 -13.43 1.63 -6.60
N LEU A 154 -12.34 1.37 -7.32
CA LEU A 154 -12.16 1.88 -8.69
C LEU A 154 -13.23 1.38 -9.66
N ASP A 155 -13.74 0.17 -9.43
CA ASP A 155 -14.76 -0.46 -10.26
C ASP A 155 -16.20 -0.23 -9.74
N ASP A 156 -16.38 0.65 -8.75
CA ASP A 156 -17.66 0.89 -8.06
C ASP A 156 -18.30 -0.40 -7.49
N VAL A 157 -17.48 -1.36 -7.07
CA VAL A 157 -17.92 -2.64 -6.49
C VAL A 157 -18.00 -2.54 -4.96
N PRO A 158 -19.12 -2.93 -4.32
CA PRO A 158 -19.25 -2.96 -2.87
C PRO A 158 -18.22 -3.86 -2.18
N LEU A 159 -17.66 -3.39 -1.05
CA LEU A 159 -16.67 -4.15 -0.27
C LEU A 159 -17.27 -5.30 0.53
N ASN A 160 -18.56 -5.23 0.85
CA ASN A 160 -19.30 -6.23 1.62
C ASN A 160 -19.66 -7.51 0.85
N GLN A 161 -19.21 -7.65 -0.41
CA GLN A 161 -19.39 -8.88 -1.17
C GLN A 161 -18.50 -9.99 -0.60
N SER A 162 -19.14 -11.06 -0.14
CA SER A 162 -18.51 -12.21 0.52
C SER A 162 -17.82 -13.22 -0.41
N TYR A 163 -17.75 -12.92 -1.72
CA TYR A 163 -17.09 -13.77 -2.72
C TYR A 163 -15.98 -13.01 -3.44
N TYR A 164 -14.98 -13.75 -3.91
CA TYR A 164 -13.90 -13.21 -4.73
C TYR A 164 -14.39 -12.97 -6.16
N ARG A 165 -13.97 -11.85 -6.75
CA ARG A 165 -14.14 -11.58 -8.17
C ARG A 165 -13.23 -12.48 -9.00
N SER A 166 -13.56 -12.70 -10.27
CA SER A 166 -12.74 -13.49 -11.20
C SER A 166 -11.29 -13.05 -11.27
N GLU A 167 -11.04 -11.75 -11.20
CA GLU A 167 -9.71 -11.15 -11.26
C GLU A 167 -8.93 -11.35 -9.97
N GLU A 168 -9.61 -11.29 -8.83
CA GLU A 168 -9.03 -11.58 -7.50
C GLU A 168 -8.67 -13.06 -7.42
N GLU A 169 -9.57 -13.95 -7.83
CA GLU A 169 -9.30 -15.38 -7.92
C GLU A 169 -8.14 -15.69 -8.87
N GLY A 170 -8.06 -14.96 -9.99
CA GLY A 170 -6.97 -15.05 -10.96
C GLY A 170 -5.62 -14.73 -10.32
N LEU A 171 -5.53 -13.59 -9.63
CA LEU A 171 -4.32 -13.17 -8.91
C LEU A 171 -3.95 -14.17 -7.81
N LEU A 172 -4.91 -14.55 -6.96
CA LEU A 172 -4.70 -15.50 -5.87
C LEU A 172 -4.30 -16.88 -6.37
N THR A 173 -4.80 -17.30 -7.54
CA THR A 173 -4.40 -18.55 -8.18
C THR A 173 -2.93 -18.50 -8.61
N GLN A 174 -2.45 -17.38 -9.18
CA GLN A 174 -1.03 -17.26 -9.54
C GLN A 174 -0.13 -17.18 -8.32
N LEU A 175 -0.58 -16.54 -7.24
CA LEU A 175 0.17 -16.46 -6.00
C LEU A 175 0.18 -17.80 -5.25
N HIS A 176 -0.97 -18.40 -4.99
CA HIS A 176 -1.10 -19.48 -4.03
C HIS A 176 -1.39 -20.85 -4.65
N GLY A 177 -1.83 -20.88 -5.90
CA GLY A 177 -2.38 -22.06 -6.56
C GLY A 177 -3.85 -22.30 -6.20
N LYS A 178 -4.40 -23.41 -6.70
CA LYS A 178 -5.81 -23.82 -6.48
C LYS A 178 -5.98 -24.87 -5.39
N ASP A 179 -4.93 -25.20 -4.66
CA ASP A 179 -4.98 -26.20 -3.58
C ASP A 179 -5.92 -25.72 -2.46
N ASN A 180 -6.92 -26.55 -2.13
CA ASN A 180 -7.93 -26.23 -1.11
C ASN A 180 -7.31 -25.96 0.27
N ASN A 181 -6.22 -26.65 0.62
CA ASN A 181 -5.51 -26.40 1.88
C ASN A 181 -4.92 -24.98 1.94
N ARG A 182 -4.59 -24.40 0.78
CA ARG A 182 -4.01 -23.05 0.70
C ARG A 182 -5.06 -21.96 0.63
N ARG A 183 -6.29 -22.28 0.21
CA ARG A 183 -7.40 -21.31 0.21
C ARG A 183 -7.74 -20.86 1.63
N GLY A 184 -7.91 -21.78 2.57
CA GLY A 184 -8.20 -21.42 3.97
C GLY A 184 -7.05 -20.70 4.68
N ASP A 185 -5.80 -21.05 4.37
CA ASP A 185 -4.64 -20.55 5.10
C ASP A 185 -3.93 -19.34 4.46
N CYS A 186 -4.09 -19.12 3.15
CA CYS A 186 -3.34 -18.08 2.44
C CYS A 186 -4.22 -16.97 1.86
N TRP A 187 -5.49 -17.26 1.53
CA TRP A 187 -6.35 -16.25 0.92
C TRP A 187 -6.88 -15.28 2.01
N PRO A 188 -7.03 -13.99 1.69
CA PRO A 188 -7.46 -12.98 2.67
C PRO A 188 -8.96 -13.09 2.98
N ASP A 189 -9.36 -12.93 4.23
CA ASP A 189 -10.77 -12.96 4.64
C ASP A 189 -11.50 -11.70 4.15
N LEU A 190 -12.50 -11.87 3.27
CA LEU A 190 -13.21 -10.76 2.64
C LEU A 190 -14.06 -9.96 3.62
N ASP A 191 -14.44 -10.55 4.76
CA ASP A 191 -15.15 -9.83 5.83
C ASP A 191 -14.28 -8.72 6.43
N GLU A 192 -12.97 -8.74 6.18
CA GLU A 192 -12.04 -7.70 6.60
C GLU A 192 -11.93 -6.52 5.61
N LEU A 193 -12.53 -6.59 4.41
CA LEU A 193 -12.40 -5.54 3.39
C LEU A 193 -12.97 -4.20 3.82
N GLU A 194 -14.06 -4.19 4.58
CA GLU A 194 -14.70 -2.96 5.08
C GLU A 194 -13.73 -2.14 5.95
N LYS A 195 -12.73 -2.79 6.57
CA LYS A 195 -11.63 -2.12 7.29
C LYS A 195 -10.73 -1.28 6.38
N TYR A 196 -10.96 -1.24 5.08
CA TYR A 196 -10.19 -0.46 4.12
C TYR A 196 -11.08 0.48 3.28
N GLU A 197 -12.37 0.57 3.61
CA GLU A 197 -13.32 1.45 2.93
C GLU A 197 -12.81 2.89 2.88
N GLU A 198 -12.60 3.49 4.06
CA GLU A 198 -12.09 4.84 4.15
C GLU A 198 -10.56 4.87 4.19
N SER A 199 -9.96 5.74 3.37
CA SER A 199 -8.56 6.16 3.53
C SER A 199 -8.41 7.04 4.77
N LEU A 200 -7.40 6.77 5.58
CA LEU A 200 -7.11 7.53 6.80
C LEU A 200 -6.56 8.92 6.46
N GLY A 201 -6.94 9.91 7.26
CA GLY A 201 -6.39 11.27 7.18
C GLY A 201 -4.96 11.36 7.71
N GLU A 202 -4.55 12.59 8.04
CA GLU A 202 -3.28 12.83 8.74
C GLU A 202 -3.26 12.08 10.07
N GLU A 203 -2.05 11.77 10.56
CA GLU A 203 -1.89 11.20 11.89
C GLU A 203 -2.49 12.16 12.93
N PRO A 204 -3.57 11.76 13.64
CA PRO A 204 -4.18 12.62 14.63
C PRO A 204 -3.23 12.82 15.81
N SER A 205 -3.34 13.95 16.49
CA SER A 205 -2.53 14.21 17.68
C SER A 205 -2.80 13.15 18.75
N ASN A 206 -1.76 12.53 19.28
CA ASN A 206 -1.85 11.62 20.43
C ASN A 206 -1.93 12.45 21.72
N PRO A 207 -3.10 12.59 22.37
CA PRO A 207 -3.22 13.39 23.57
C PRO A 207 -2.54 12.71 24.77
N ASP A 208 -1.79 13.46 25.59
CA ASP A 208 -1.33 12.96 26.88
C ASP A 208 -2.53 12.87 27.85
N MET A 209 -3.17 11.71 27.85
CA MET A 209 -4.34 11.43 28.70
C MET A 209 -4.03 11.54 30.19
N ARG A 210 -2.77 11.40 30.60
CA ARG A 210 -2.39 11.53 32.00
C ARG A 210 -2.37 12.99 32.39
N GLU A 211 -1.63 13.81 31.64
CA GLU A 211 -1.53 15.26 31.89
C GLU A 211 -2.91 15.92 31.85
N ILE A 212 -3.68 15.69 30.79
CA ILE A 212 -5.02 16.27 30.63
C ILE A 212 -5.95 15.81 31.74
N GLY A 213 -5.84 14.55 32.18
CA GLY A 213 -6.63 14.03 33.29
C GLY A 213 -6.30 14.68 34.63
N GLU A 214 -5.02 14.98 34.87
CA GLU A 214 -4.53 15.72 36.04
C GLU A 214 -5.02 17.18 36.03
N THR A 215 -5.06 17.84 34.87
CA THR A 215 -5.52 19.24 34.76
C THR A 215 -7.04 19.40 34.84
N THR A 216 -7.80 18.50 34.21
CA THR A 216 -9.26 18.61 34.06
C THR A 216 -10.04 17.82 35.12
N GLY A 217 -9.35 17.07 35.98
CA GLY A 217 -9.99 16.16 36.94
C GLY A 217 -10.75 15.02 36.28
N ARG A 218 -10.39 14.66 35.04
CA ARG A 218 -11.04 13.61 34.20
C ARG A 218 -12.54 13.83 34.00
N LYS A 219 -12.98 15.08 33.99
CA LYS A 219 -14.38 15.48 33.81
C LYS A 219 -14.43 16.72 32.93
N GLY A 220 -15.62 17.00 32.41
CA GLY A 220 -15.87 18.21 31.62
C GLY A 220 -15.55 18.06 30.13
N PRO A 221 -15.75 19.15 29.37
CA PRO A 221 -15.69 19.14 27.91
C PRO A 221 -14.29 18.83 27.37
N ASP A 222 -13.23 19.27 28.07
CA ASP A 222 -11.85 19.06 27.61
C ASP A 222 -11.38 17.62 27.79
N TRP A 223 -11.78 16.95 28.87
CA TRP A 223 -11.57 15.51 29.03
C TRP A 223 -12.31 14.71 27.96
N LYS A 224 -13.55 15.10 27.62
CA LYS A 224 -14.33 14.45 26.57
C LYS A 224 -13.66 14.58 25.20
N LYS A 225 -13.19 15.79 24.84
CA LYS A 225 -12.43 16.03 23.61
C LYS A 225 -11.15 15.20 23.56
N ALA A 226 -10.42 15.10 24.67
CA ALA A 226 -9.21 14.28 24.74
C ALA A 226 -9.52 12.78 24.57
N CYS A 227 -10.62 12.29 25.16
CA CYS A 227 -11.10 10.93 24.93
C CYS A 227 -11.46 10.67 23.46
N GLU A 228 -12.15 11.61 22.81
CA GLU A 228 -12.50 11.53 21.38
C GLU A 228 -11.22 11.49 20.52
N ALA A 229 -10.29 12.42 20.72
CA ALA A 229 -9.00 12.46 20.02
C ALA A 229 -8.16 11.19 20.26
N ASN A 230 -8.14 10.66 21.48
CA ASN A 230 -7.44 9.41 21.79
C ASN A 230 -8.07 8.19 21.09
N ASN A 231 -9.41 8.17 20.97
CA ASN A 231 -10.09 7.11 20.23
C ASN A 231 -9.80 7.20 18.73
N GLU A 232 -9.80 8.40 18.17
CA GLU A 232 -9.39 8.64 16.78
C GLU A 232 -7.93 8.20 16.55
N TRP A 233 -7.02 8.57 17.46
CA TRP A 233 -5.62 8.13 17.39
C TRP A 233 -5.46 6.62 17.51
N LYS A 234 -6.18 5.95 18.41
CA LYS A 234 -6.16 4.48 18.50
C LYS A 234 -6.66 3.83 17.22
N ASN A 235 -7.77 4.31 16.66
CA ASN A 235 -8.31 3.79 15.40
C ASN A 235 -7.32 3.99 14.24
N TRP A 236 -6.71 5.18 14.16
CA TRP A 236 -5.66 5.48 13.18
C TRP A 236 -4.45 4.58 13.38
N LYS A 237 -4.01 4.38 14.63
CA LYS A 237 -2.85 3.56 14.97
C LYS A 237 -3.07 2.09 14.61
N ASP A 238 -4.18 1.50 15.01
CA ASP A 238 -4.46 0.08 14.84
C ASP A 238 -4.49 -0.35 13.36
N ARG A 239 -4.92 0.55 12.47
CA ARG A 239 -5.06 0.28 11.03
C ARG A 239 -3.96 0.93 10.19
N GLY A 240 -3.68 2.20 10.43
CA GLY A 240 -2.82 3.05 9.62
C GLY A 240 -1.34 2.94 9.95
N GLU A 241 -1.00 2.65 11.21
CA GLU A 241 0.41 2.56 11.61
C GLU A 241 1.13 1.49 10.79
N LEU A 242 0.48 0.36 10.52
CA LEU A 242 1.02 -0.76 9.73
C LEU A 242 1.43 -0.38 8.30
N PHE A 243 0.86 0.69 7.74
CA PHE A 243 1.13 1.20 6.39
C PHE A 243 1.89 2.53 6.38
N SER A 244 2.29 3.04 7.55
CA SER A 244 3.00 4.32 7.72
C SER A 244 4.49 4.11 8.05
N LEU A 245 5.36 5.04 7.65
CA LEU A 245 6.77 5.06 8.08
C LEU A 245 7.02 5.95 9.31
N SER A 246 6.01 6.60 9.89
CA SER A 246 6.19 7.67 10.90
C SER A 246 6.99 7.29 12.15
N ASN A 247 7.06 6.01 12.49
CA ASN A 247 7.81 5.51 13.66
C ASN A 247 9.13 4.80 13.31
N LEU A 248 9.50 4.78 12.02
CA LEU A 248 10.75 4.18 11.57
C LEU A 248 11.85 5.23 11.56
N LYS A 249 12.99 4.91 12.20
CA LYS A 249 14.23 5.68 12.01
C LYS A 249 14.75 5.40 10.61
N VAL A 250 14.33 6.21 9.65
CA VAL A 250 14.88 6.20 8.29
C VAL A 250 15.99 7.25 8.24
N GLU A 251 17.23 6.83 8.00
CA GLU A 251 18.32 7.78 7.76
C GLU A 251 18.14 8.39 6.37
N GLU A 252 18.15 9.72 6.30
CA GLU A 252 18.11 10.45 5.03
C GLU A 252 19.46 10.27 4.33
N VAL A 253 19.47 9.50 3.25
CA VAL A 253 20.66 9.33 2.41
C VAL A 253 20.63 10.38 1.31
N GLY A 254 21.40 11.45 1.49
CA GLY A 254 21.61 12.44 0.44
C GLY A 254 22.47 11.86 -0.69
N LEU A 255 21.88 11.64 -1.86
CA LEU A 255 22.63 11.31 -3.08
C LEU A 255 23.28 12.59 -3.62
N GLN A 256 24.57 12.79 -3.34
CA GLN A 256 25.36 13.80 -4.06
C GLN A 256 25.74 13.24 -5.42
N PHE A 257 25.11 13.78 -6.48
CA PHE A 257 25.60 13.59 -7.83
C PHE A 257 26.85 14.45 -8.02
N HIS A 258 28.01 13.81 -8.10
CA HIS A 258 29.22 14.46 -8.57
C HIS A 258 29.11 14.59 -10.09
N TYR A 259 29.01 15.85 -10.57
CA TYR A 259 29.16 16.20 -11.98
C TYR A 259 30.64 16.25 -12.37
#